data_AF-A0A1G2Z4L6-F1
#
_entry.id   AF-A0A1G2Z4L6-F1
#
_cell.length_a   1.000
_cell.length_b   1.000
_cell.length_c   1.000
_cell.angle_alpha   90.00
_cell.angle_beta   90.00
_cell.angle_gamma   90.00
#
_symmetry.space_group_name_H-M   'P 1'
#
loop_
_entity.id
_entity.type
_entity.pdbx_description
1 polymer ?
#
loop_
_entity_poly.entity_id
_entity_poly.type
_entity_poly.pdbx_seq_one_letter_code
_entity_poly.pdbx_strand_id
1 'polypeptide(L)'
;MKKRIVVVAGILLAMTAAWAFAQAGGGGGRGGFGQNREAQQKAIAALQEQVAQLKAMTERTGQGAQGRNFQDMSDEERTKMREEMTKRREEQAKIMASMQQSLDTLKGGRQLFTEHQEAMAPLNDLLASAQQENAKATAKKIEQLIAQRQKQFEDKITAMGMTMEQVQRMGQRRQQQ
;
A
#
# COMPACT_ATOMS: atom_id res chain seq x y z
N MET A 1 -14.92 8.23 -10.56
CA MET A 1 -14.46 7.80 -9.21
C MET A 1 -15.23 6.59 -8.66
N LYS A 2 -16.57 6.51 -8.79
CA LYS A 2 -17.39 5.38 -8.28
C LYS A 2 -16.92 3.99 -8.75
N LYS A 3 -16.50 3.85 -10.02
CA LYS A 3 -16.00 2.56 -10.57
C LYS A 3 -14.72 2.05 -9.90
N ARG A 4 -13.83 2.94 -9.45
CA ARG A 4 -12.57 2.53 -8.79
C ARG A 4 -12.81 2.05 -7.36
N ILE A 5 -13.79 2.61 -6.67
CA ILE A 5 -14.17 2.21 -5.31
C ILE A 5 -14.86 0.85 -5.30
N VAL A 6 -15.73 0.58 -6.28
CA VAL A 6 -16.37 -0.75 -6.44
C VAL A 6 -15.33 -1.83 -6.73
N VAL A 7 -14.30 -1.51 -7.52
CA VAL A 7 -13.18 -2.43 -7.79
C VAL A 7 -12.33 -2.67 -6.54
N VAL A 8 -12.01 -1.64 -5.77
CA VAL A 8 -11.25 -1.79 -4.51
C VAL A 8 -12.04 -2.58 -3.46
N ALA A 9 -13.34 -2.33 -3.32
CA ALA A 9 -14.21 -3.08 -2.42
C ALA A 9 -14.37 -4.54 -2.86
N GLY A 10 -14.48 -4.81 -4.17
CA GLY A 10 -14.53 -6.16 -4.73
C GLY A 10 -13.23 -6.93 -4.52
N ILE A 11 -12.07 -6.29 -4.68
CA ILE A 11 -10.77 -6.89 -4.42
C ILE A 11 -10.60 -7.20 -2.92
N LEU A 12 -11.02 -6.30 -2.03
CA LEU A 12 -11.00 -6.52 -0.58
C LEU A 12 -11.89 -7.70 -0.16
N LEU A 13 -13.08 -7.85 -0.77
CA LEU A 13 -13.99 -8.98 -0.52
C LEU A 13 -13.47 -10.32 -1.09
N ALA A 14 -12.80 -10.29 -2.24
CA ALA A 14 -12.18 -11.49 -2.81
C ALA A 14 -10.98 -11.95 -1.98
N MET A 15 -10.18 -11.01 -1.44
CA MET A 15 -9.04 -11.32 -0.58
C MET A 15 -9.49 -11.94 0.76
N THR A 16 -10.60 -11.50 1.36
CA THR A 16 -11.12 -12.13 2.60
C THR A 16 -11.67 -13.53 2.35
N ALA A 17 -12.33 -13.77 1.21
CA ALA A 17 -12.83 -15.10 0.85
C ALA A 17 -11.69 -16.10 0.57
N ALA A 18 -10.63 -15.68 -0.13
CA ALA A 18 -9.44 -16.49 -0.36
C ALA A 18 -8.72 -16.84 0.97
N TRP A 19 -8.79 -15.96 1.96
CA TRP A 19 -8.19 -16.15 3.29
C TRP A 19 -8.95 -17.17 4.15
N ALA A 20 -10.28 -17.20 4.07
CA ALA A 20 -11.10 -18.19 4.78
C ALA A 20 -10.80 -19.63 4.32
N PHE A 21 -10.45 -19.83 3.05
CA PHE A 21 -10.03 -21.14 2.54
C PHE A 21 -8.60 -21.53 2.94
N ALA A 22 -7.69 -20.57 3.14
CA ALA A 22 -6.32 -20.84 3.60
C ALA A 22 -6.25 -21.24 5.09
N GLN A 23 -7.27 -20.89 5.90
CA GLN A 23 -7.33 -21.20 7.33
C GLN A 23 -7.60 -22.69 7.62
N ALA A 24 -8.13 -23.45 6.65
CA ALA A 24 -8.53 -24.84 6.86
C ALA A 24 -7.39 -25.88 6.75
N GLY A 25 -6.15 -25.47 6.41
CA GLY A 25 -5.09 -26.42 6.00
C GLY A 25 -3.75 -26.41 6.74
N GLY A 26 -3.53 -25.59 7.79
CA GLY A 26 -2.17 -25.35 8.31
C GLY A 26 -1.95 -25.69 9.78
N GLY A 27 -1.74 -26.97 10.09
CA GLY A 27 -1.34 -27.44 11.42
C GLY A 27 0.14 -27.17 11.77
N GLY A 28 0.40 -26.90 13.05
CA GLY A 28 1.67 -27.19 13.74
C GLY A 28 2.87 -26.26 13.50
N GLY A 29 3.16 -25.34 14.44
CA GLY A 29 4.40 -24.55 14.41
C GLY A 29 4.54 -23.56 15.57
N ARG A 30 4.75 -24.07 16.78
CA ARG A 30 4.90 -23.33 18.05
C ARG A 30 6.23 -22.56 18.07
N GLY A 31 6.19 -21.23 17.91
CA GLY A 31 7.36 -20.37 18.19
C GLY A 31 7.40 -18.99 17.51
N GLY A 32 6.85 -18.84 16.30
CA GLY A 32 6.91 -17.56 15.55
C GLY A 32 5.60 -17.15 14.85
N PHE A 33 4.59 -18.01 14.85
CA PHE A 33 3.30 -17.75 14.19
C PHE A 33 2.30 -16.96 15.04
N GLY A 34 2.48 -16.90 16.36
CA GLY A 34 1.57 -16.17 17.26
C GLY A 34 1.64 -14.65 17.08
N GLN A 35 2.85 -14.10 17.02
CA GLN A 35 3.08 -12.66 16.88
C GLN A 35 2.61 -12.14 15.51
N ASN A 36 2.81 -12.92 14.45
CA ASN A 36 2.28 -12.60 13.12
C ASN A 36 0.76 -12.66 13.07
N ARG A 37 0.12 -13.59 13.80
CA ARG A 37 -1.35 -13.67 13.85
C ARG A 37 -1.96 -12.48 14.58
N GLU A 38 -1.37 -12.04 15.68
CA GLU A 38 -1.80 -10.83 16.40
C GLU A 38 -1.59 -9.56 15.55
N ALA A 39 -0.43 -9.42 14.89
CA ALA A 39 -0.17 -8.32 13.98
C ALA A 39 -1.17 -8.29 12.81
N GLN A 40 -1.51 -9.45 12.25
CA GLN A 40 -2.53 -9.59 11.21
C GLN A 40 -3.93 -9.21 11.71
N GLN A 41 -4.33 -9.67 12.90
CA GLN A 41 -5.62 -9.28 13.49
C GLN A 41 -5.70 -7.78 13.74
N LYS A 42 -4.63 -7.17 14.26
CA LYS A 42 -4.53 -5.72 14.43
C LYS A 42 -4.60 -4.98 13.09
N ALA A 43 -3.92 -5.49 12.05
CA ALA A 43 -3.97 -4.91 10.70
C ALA A 43 -5.39 -5.01 10.09
N ILE A 44 -6.11 -6.10 10.32
CA ILE A 44 -7.52 -6.24 9.88
C ILE A 44 -8.42 -5.24 10.61
N ALA A 45 -8.29 -5.14 11.93
CA ALA A 45 -9.07 -4.19 12.72
C ALA A 45 -8.80 -2.74 12.28
N ALA A 46 -7.51 -2.40 12.08
CA ALA A 46 -7.10 -1.09 11.57
C ALA A 46 -7.67 -0.80 10.17
N LEU A 47 -7.67 -1.79 9.27
CA LEU A 47 -8.29 -1.65 7.94
C LEU A 47 -9.80 -1.42 8.03
N GLN A 48 -10.50 -2.15 8.90
CA GLN A 48 -11.94 -1.97 9.09
C GLN A 48 -12.25 -0.55 9.60
N GLU A 49 -11.46 -0.06 10.56
CA GLU A 49 -11.60 1.29 11.09
C GLU A 49 -11.32 2.35 10.01
N GLN A 50 -10.25 2.20 9.24
CA GLN A 50 -9.87 3.12 8.16
C GLN A 50 -10.92 3.16 7.04
N VAL A 51 -11.48 2.01 6.67
CA VAL A 51 -12.59 1.93 5.71
C VAL A 51 -13.83 2.63 6.25
N ALA A 52 -14.15 2.46 7.54
CA ALA A 52 -15.26 3.18 8.18
C ALA A 52 -15.04 4.69 8.17
N GLN A 53 -13.81 5.16 8.46
CA GLN A 53 -13.45 6.59 8.39
C GLN A 53 -13.57 7.15 6.97
N LEU A 54 -13.10 6.42 5.95
CA LEU A 54 -13.27 6.80 4.54
C LEU A 54 -14.75 6.89 4.14
N LYS A 55 -15.57 5.94 4.59
CA LYS A 55 -17.02 5.95 4.35
C LYS A 55 -17.66 7.17 5.00
N ALA A 56 -17.34 7.45 6.27
CA ALA A 56 -17.84 8.62 6.98
C ALA A 56 -17.43 9.95 6.31
N MET A 57 -16.18 10.07 5.84
CA MET A 57 -15.75 11.24 5.07
C MET A 57 -16.51 11.40 3.74
N THR A 58 -16.79 10.29 3.07
CA THR A 58 -17.54 10.29 1.81
C THR A 58 -19.00 10.73 2.05
N GLU A 59 -19.64 10.23 3.11
CA GLU A 59 -21.00 10.60 3.50
C GLU A 59 -21.10 12.09 3.89
N ARG A 60 -20.12 12.61 4.65
CA ARG A 60 -20.02 14.05 4.96
C ARG A 60 -19.85 14.92 3.70
N THR A 61 -19.12 14.42 2.70
CA THR A 61 -18.89 15.14 1.44
C THR A 61 -20.16 15.21 0.59
N GLY A 62 -20.99 14.16 0.61
CA GLY A 62 -22.26 14.11 -0.12
C GLY A 62 -23.31 15.10 0.39
N GLN A 63 -23.22 15.56 1.64
CA GLN A 63 -24.23 16.42 2.26
C GLN A 63 -23.90 17.93 2.20
N GLY A 64 -22.63 18.33 2.02
CA GLY A 64 -22.21 19.72 2.21
C GLY A 64 -21.71 20.49 0.97
N ALA A 65 -21.29 19.80 -0.10
CA ALA A 65 -20.55 20.43 -1.20
C ALA A 65 -21.28 20.42 -2.56
N GLN A 66 -22.41 19.72 -2.67
CA GLN A 66 -23.22 19.68 -3.89
C GLN A 66 -24.29 20.79 -3.86
N GLY A 67 -23.91 22.04 -4.13
CA GLY A 67 -24.95 23.06 -4.39
C GLY A 67 -24.59 24.52 -4.16
N ARG A 68 -23.45 24.85 -3.54
CA ARG A 68 -23.00 26.25 -3.45
C ARG A 68 -22.05 26.57 -4.59
N ASN A 69 -22.43 27.54 -5.42
CA ASN A 69 -21.58 28.06 -6.47
C ASN A 69 -20.37 28.76 -5.82
N PHE A 70 -19.17 28.31 -6.17
CA PHE A 70 -17.89 28.90 -5.76
C PHE A 70 -17.79 30.41 -6.11
N GLN A 71 -18.55 30.83 -7.12
CA GLN A 71 -18.62 32.20 -7.62
C GLN A 71 -19.37 33.13 -6.65
N ASP A 72 -20.33 32.61 -5.87
CA ASP A 72 -21.19 33.39 -4.98
C ASP A 72 -20.64 33.48 -3.53
N MET A 73 -19.47 32.88 -3.27
CA MET A 73 -18.83 32.89 -1.96
C MET A 73 -17.93 34.11 -1.76
N SER A 74 -17.90 34.65 -0.55
CA SER A 74 -16.93 35.70 -0.16
C SER A 74 -15.49 35.15 -0.12
N ASP A 75 -14.49 36.03 -0.17
CA ASP A 75 -13.08 35.62 -0.21
C ASP A 75 -12.63 34.92 1.09
N GLU A 76 -13.22 35.27 2.23
CA GLU A 76 -13.00 34.56 3.50
C GLU A 76 -13.59 33.14 3.46
N GLU A 77 -14.79 32.97 2.91
CA GLU A 77 -15.43 31.66 2.77
C GLU A 77 -14.68 30.77 1.76
N ARG A 78 -14.17 31.35 0.66
CA ARG A 78 -13.31 30.64 -0.29
C ARG A 78 -12.01 30.16 0.34
N THR A 79 -11.40 30.98 1.18
CA THR A 79 -10.17 30.62 1.89
C THR A 79 -10.41 29.49 2.88
N LYS A 80 -11.44 29.58 3.72
CA LYS A 80 -11.84 28.51 4.66
C LYS A 80 -12.14 27.20 3.94
N MET A 81 -12.85 27.25 2.82
CA MET A 81 -13.14 26.07 2.02
C MET A 81 -11.87 25.45 1.39
N ARG A 82 -10.92 26.26 0.91
CA ARG A 82 -9.64 25.75 0.41
C ARG A 82 -8.85 25.04 1.51
N GLU A 83 -8.76 25.65 2.68
CA GLU A 83 -8.09 25.04 3.83
C GLU A 83 -8.75 23.73 4.25
N GLU A 84 -10.08 23.70 4.30
CA GLU A 84 -10.84 22.49 4.62
C GLU A 84 -10.61 21.40 3.57
N MET A 85 -10.61 21.75 2.28
CA MET A 85 -10.33 20.80 1.20
C MET A 85 -8.89 20.27 1.24
N THR A 86 -7.92 21.11 1.61
CA THR A 86 -6.52 20.70 1.81
C THR A 86 -6.41 19.75 3.00
N LYS A 87 -6.97 20.10 4.16
CA LYS A 87 -6.99 19.23 5.35
C LYS A 87 -7.64 17.87 5.05
N ARG A 88 -8.77 17.87 4.35
CA ARG A 88 -9.43 16.62 3.91
C ARG A 88 -8.55 15.78 2.99
N ARG A 89 -7.84 16.40 2.04
CA ARG A 89 -6.90 15.68 1.16
C ARG A 89 -5.75 15.07 1.96
N GLU A 90 -5.22 15.81 2.93
CA GLU A 90 -4.17 15.32 3.81
C GLU A 90 -4.65 14.16 4.69
N GLU A 91 -5.86 14.26 5.25
CA GLU A 91 -6.49 13.19 6.03
C GLU A 91 -6.73 11.94 5.19
N GLN A 92 -7.27 12.11 3.97
CA GLN A 92 -7.42 10.99 3.02
C GLN A 92 -6.08 10.36 2.67
N ALA A 93 -5.05 11.15 2.42
CA ALA A 93 -3.71 10.65 2.11
C ALA A 93 -3.12 9.84 3.29
N LYS A 94 -3.30 10.33 4.53
CA LYS A 94 -2.88 9.62 5.75
C LYS A 94 -3.61 8.29 5.93
N ILE A 95 -4.93 8.28 5.73
CA ILE A 95 -5.72 7.05 5.86
C ILE A 95 -5.31 6.03 4.79
N MET A 96 -5.15 6.45 3.53
CA MET A 96 -4.68 5.58 2.45
C MET A 96 -3.27 5.02 2.72
N ALA A 97 -2.36 5.84 3.24
CA ALA A 97 -1.03 5.39 3.63
C ALA A 97 -1.09 4.33 4.74
N SER A 98 -1.95 4.53 5.74
CA SER A 98 -2.12 3.57 6.84
C SER A 98 -2.82 2.28 6.40
N MET A 99 -3.75 2.36 5.44
CA MET A 99 -4.34 1.18 4.79
C MET A 99 -3.27 0.40 4.04
N GLN A 100 -2.39 1.09 3.30
CA GLN A 100 -1.29 0.44 2.58
C GLN A 100 -0.35 -0.30 3.54
N GLN A 101 0.00 0.32 4.68
CA GLN A 101 0.84 -0.33 5.70
C GLN A 101 0.16 -1.57 6.30
N SER A 102 -1.14 -1.52 6.53
CA SER A 102 -1.90 -2.66 7.03
C SER A 102 -1.97 -3.78 5.99
N LEU A 103 -2.17 -3.44 4.70
CA LEU A 103 -2.11 -4.40 3.60
C LEU A 103 -0.72 -5.02 3.43
N ASP A 104 0.34 -4.22 3.53
CA ASP A 104 1.73 -4.71 3.48
C ASP A 104 1.97 -5.71 4.62
N THR A 105 1.48 -5.41 5.84
CA THR A 105 1.51 -6.34 6.98
C THR A 105 0.77 -7.65 6.70
N LEU A 106 -0.41 -7.57 6.06
CA LEU A 106 -1.20 -8.76 5.70
C LEU A 106 -0.57 -9.61 4.60
N LYS A 107 0.05 -8.97 3.59
CA LYS A 107 0.84 -9.66 2.55
C LYS A 107 2.03 -10.40 3.16
N GLY A 108 2.64 -9.80 4.19
CA GLY A 108 3.82 -10.32 4.86
C GLY A 108 5.08 -10.24 4.01
N GLY A 109 6.23 -10.48 4.66
CA GLY A 109 7.54 -10.26 4.04
C GLY A 109 7.79 -11.08 2.77
N ARG A 110 7.28 -12.32 2.70
CA ARG A 110 7.50 -13.22 1.55
C ARG A 110 6.82 -12.72 0.27
N GLN A 111 5.55 -12.33 0.35
CA GLN A 111 4.82 -11.85 -0.82
C GLN A 111 5.37 -10.50 -1.26
N LEU A 112 5.64 -9.60 -0.32
CA LEU A 112 6.24 -8.30 -0.62
C LEU A 112 7.59 -8.43 -1.32
N PHE A 113 8.43 -9.38 -0.90
CA PHE A 113 9.71 -9.64 -1.56
C PHE A 113 9.56 -10.15 -2.99
N THR A 114 8.59 -11.02 -3.22
CA THR A 114 8.30 -11.54 -4.57
C THR A 114 7.84 -10.41 -5.49
N GLU A 115 6.87 -9.61 -5.05
CA GLU A 115 6.38 -8.45 -5.79
C GLU A 115 7.50 -7.42 -6.03
N HIS A 116 8.40 -7.24 -5.06
CA HIS A 116 9.57 -6.37 -5.23
C HIS A 116 10.52 -6.89 -6.30
N GLN A 117 10.88 -8.18 -6.29
CA GLN A 117 11.74 -8.76 -7.33
C GLN A 117 11.12 -8.64 -8.72
N GLU A 118 9.83 -8.97 -8.86
CA GLU A 118 9.09 -8.85 -10.12
C GLU A 118 9.05 -7.41 -10.62
N ALA A 119 8.89 -6.43 -9.73
CA ALA A 119 8.91 -5.01 -10.09
C ALA A 119 10.31 -4.49 -10.45
N MET A 120 11.38 -5.13 -9.97
CA MET A 120 12.77 -4.74 -10.26
C MET A 120 13.27 -5.29 -11.59
N ALA A 121 12.79 -6.47 -12.01
CA ALA A 121 13.18 -7.10 -13.28
C ALA A 121 13.12 -6.15 -14.49
N PRO A 122 11.97 -5.51 -14.82
CA PRO A 122 11.90 -4.63 -15.99
C PRO A 122 12.77 -3.38 -15.86
N LEU A 123 13.04 -2.90 -14.64
CA LEU A 123 13.93 -1.75 -14.44
C LEU A 123 15.40 -2.12 -14.68
N ASN A 124 15.80 -3.32 -14.27
CA ASN A 124 17.14 -3.84 -14.55
C ASN A 124 17.33 -4.10 -16.04
N ASP A 125 16.31 -4.64 -16.71
CA ASP A 125 16.33 -4.85 -18.17
C ASP A 125 16.44 -3.52 -18.93
N LEU A 126 15.69 -2.50 -18.50
CA LEU A 126 15.78 -1.15 -19.05
C LEU A 126 17.14 -0.50 -18.78
N LEU A 127 17.72 -0.71 -17.60
CA LEU A 127 19.06 -0.20 -17.28
C LEU A 127 20.11 -0.84 -18.19
N ALA A 128 20.07 -2.17 -18.35
CA ALA A 128 20.97 -2.89 -19.24
C ALA A 128 20.85 -2.40 -20.68
N SER A 129 19.62 -2.21 -21.17
CA SER A 129 19.35 -1.66 -22.51
C SER A 129 19.91 -0.24 -22.65
N ALA A 130 19.67 0.64 -21.67
CA ALA A 130 20.18 2.00 -21.68
C ALA A 130 21.72 2.07 -21.63
N GLN A 131 22.38 1.13 -20.94
CA GLN A 131 23.83 1.01 -20.91
C GLN A 131 24.37 0.52 -22.27
N GLN A 132 23.73 -0.48 -22.87
CA GLN A 132 24.07 -1.00 -24.20
C GLN A 132 23.96 0.08 -25.29
N GLU A 133 22.92 0.92 -25.21
CA GLU A 133 22.71 2.06 -26.13
C GLU A 133 23.57 3.29 -25.78
N ASN A 134 24.44 3.22 -24.78
CA ASN A 134 25.21 4.37 -24.27
C ASN A 134 24.34 5.58 -23.85
N ALA A 135 23.08 5.35 -23.48
CA ALA A 135 22.13 6.37 -23.03
C ALA A 135 22.40 6.79 -21.57
N LYS A 136 23.58 7.37 -21.30
CA LYS A 136 24.09 7.67 -19.94
C LYS A 136 23.12 8.43 -19.04
N ALA A 137 22.42 9.43 -19.58
CA ALA A 137 21.44 10.21 -18.80
C ALA A 137 20.21 9.38 -18.42
N THR A 138 19.76 8.49 -19.30
CA THR A 138 18.65 7.57 -19.06
C THR A 138 19.06 6.49 -18.06
N ALA A 139 20.24 5.88 -18.25
CA ALA A 139 20.80 4.91 -17.30
C ALA A 139 20.88 5.48 -15.88
N LYS A 140 21.42 6.70 -15.71
CA LYS A 140 21.49 7.37 -14.41
C LYS A 140 20.12 7.60 -13.78
N LYS A 141 19.10 7.96 -14.57
CA LYS A 141 17.72 8.12 -14.05
C LYS A 141 17.14 6.77 -13.61
N ILE A 142 17.39 5.70 -14.37
CA ILE A 142 16.93 4.36 -14.03
C ILE A 142 17.62 3.86 -12.75
N GLU A 143 18.92 4.08 -12.60
CA GLU A 143 19.67 3.78 -11.36
C GLU A 143 19.08 4.49 -10.14
N GLN A 144 18.73 5.78 -10.27
CA GLN A 144 18.06 6.52 -9.22
C GLN A 144 16.69 5.93 -8.86
N LEU A 145 15.91 5.51 -9.86
CA LEU A 145 14.60 4.86 -9.64
C LEU A 145 14.75 3.50 -8.96
N ILE A 146 15.74 2.71 -9.35
CA ILE A 146 16.10 1.43 -8.72
C ILE A 146 16.45 1.64 -7.25
N ALA A 147 17.36 2.58 -6.95
CA ALA A 147 17.77 2.89 -5.58
C ALA A 147 16.60 3.39 -4.73
N GLN A 148 15.74 4.25 -5.28
CA GLN A 148 14.56 4.74 -4.58
C GLN A 148 13.58 3.60 -4.24
N ARG A 149 13.36 2.67 -5.18
CA ARG A 149 12.48 1.51 -4.95
C ARG A 149 13.05 0.52 -3.94
N GLN A 150 14.37 0.29 -3.97
CA GLN A 150 15.05 -0.54 -2.97
C GLN A 150 14.87 0.05 -1.57
N LYS A 151 15.13 1.35 -1.41
CA LYS A 151 14.93 2.04 -0.14
C LYS A 151 13.48 1.96 0.35
N GLN A 152 12.50 2.18 -0.53
CA GLN A 152 11.08 2.04 -0.19
C GLN A 152 10.72 0.62 0.26
N PHE A 153 11.34 -0.40 -0.32
CA PHE A 153 11.14 -1.78 0.10
C PHE A 153 11.76 -2.04 1.48
N GLU A 154 12.99 -1.60 1.71
CA GLU A 154 13.68 -1.71 3.01
C GLU A 154 12.90 -1.02 4.14
N ASP A 155 12.39 0.19 3.89
CA ASP A 155 11.58 0.95 4.84
C ASP A 155 10.31 0.17 5.20
N LYS A 156 9.64 -0.46 4.22
CA LYS A 156 8.46 -1.31 4.44
C LYS A 156 8.79 -2.55 5.26
N ILE A 157 9.89 -3.22 4.95
CA ILE A 157 10.35 -4.40 5.68
C ILE A 157 10.64 -4.05 7.15
N THR A 158 11.34 -2.94 7.36
CA THR A 158 11.68 -2.41 8.69
C THR A 158 10.42 -2.00 9.47
N ALA A 159 9.45 -1.35 8.82
CA ALA A 159 8.20 -0.95 9.46
C ALA A 159 7.35 -2.13 9.93
N MET A 160 7.55 -3.32 9.35
CA MET A 160 6.92 -4.57 9.82
C MET A 160 7.75 -5.31 10.88
N GLY A 161 8.88 -4.74 11.34
CA GLY A 161 9.76 -5.35 12.34
C GLY A 161 10.59 -6.52 11.80
N MET A 162 10.78 -6.61 10.48
CA MET A 162 11.62 -7.62 9.85
C MET A 162 12.93 -6.99 9.35
N THR A 163 13.98 -7.81 9.23
CA THR A 163 15.23 -7.40 8.55
C THR A 163 15.23 -7.88 7.10
N MET A 164 15.97 -7.19 6.22
CA MET A 164 16.14 -7.63 4.83
C MET A 164 16.69 -9.04 4.72
N GLU A 165 17.60 -9.42 5.61
CA GLU A 165 18.18 -10.76 5.66
C GLU A 165 17.14 -11.84 6.01
N GLN A 166 16.22 -11.54 6.95
CA GLN A 166 15.11 -12.44 7.27
C GLN A 166 14.19 -12.63 6.07
N VAL A 167 13.89 -11.55 5.35
CA VAL A 167 13.04 -11.59 4.15
C VAL A 167 13.69 -12.32 2.98
N GLN A 168 14.99 -12.11 2.76
CA GLN A 168 15.76 -12.83 1.74
C GLN A 168 15.82 -14.34 2.06
N ARG A 169 16.04 -14.73 3.31
CA ARG A 169 15.97 -16.13 3.75
C ARG A 169 14.59 -16.76 3.50
N MET A 170 13.52 -15.98 3.67
CA MET A 170 12.16 -16.44 3.34
C MET A 170 11.94 -16.60 1.83
N GLY A 171 12.57 -15.76 1.00
CA GLY A 171 12.51 -15.86 -0.46
C GLY A 171 13.30 -17.06 -1.01
N GLN A 172 14.51 -17.31 -0.50
CA GLN A 172 15.39 -18.40 -0.96
C GLN A 172 14.81 -19.80 -0.75
N ARG A 173 13.98 -20.00 0.29
CA ARG A 173 13.29 -21.28 0.53
C ARG A 173 12.35 -21.71 -0.60
N ARG A 174 11.98 -20.81 -1.53
CA ARG A 174 11.16 -21.13 -2.72
C ARG A 174 11.97 -21.65 -3.90
N GLN A 175 13.27 -21.36 -3.98
CA GLN A 175 14.12 -21.82 -5.09
C GLN A 175 14.66 -23.25 -4.89
N GLN A 176 14.49 -23.81 -3.68
CA GLN A 176 14.94 -25.16 -3.31
C GLN A 176 13.81 -26.21 -3.34
N GLN A 177 12.61 -25.85 -3.79
CA GLN A 177 11.48 -26.75 -4.04
C GLN A 177 11.07 -26.66 -5.50
#